data_AF-F0VEN4-F1
#
_entry.id   AF-F0VEN4-F1
#
_cell.length_a   1.000
_cell.length_b   1.000
_cell.length_c   1.000
_cell.angle_alpha   90.00
_cell.angle_beta   90.00
_cell.angle_gamma   90.00
#
_symmetry.space_group_name_H-M   'P 1'
#
loop_
_entity.id
_entity.type
_entity.pdbx_description
1 polymer ?
#
loop_
_entity_poly.entity_id
_entity_poly.type
_entity_poly.pdbx_seq_one_letter_code
_entity_poly.pdbx_strand_id
1 'polypeptide(L)'
;MTDQEPLLPQVVEEGEARSGSEPEGGGSDATAEPSGVRYSRAQQVIRRGTVHAKEVAKKGYEKSRSFVINQYTKFKEDPKRGPRFLTWISVAACIILIPGLFFDVVTLALTLSPMDVLADIYAALGCTLLLSAEFARVSARFGVRSMIHFYIQFIEFTAGRGVVQMFVASLCVSVKDLLNLFKFIPGLALLLCGVLNVIWGLYSACKLNTMMAKMREYDGDEFQSKTMAEKLDLLDRKFELLNKRGDGLLTIDDLREGIKEMNLMINEIELKSIFDALDKDHDGLVSKEDFETWWLREKGPTFL
;
A
#
# COMPACT_ATOMS: atom_id res chain seq x y z
N MET A 1 -24.23 -8.63 -41.86
CA MET A 1 -24.19 -7.37 -42.64
C MET A 1 -24.69 -6.24 -41.76
N THR A 2 -23.79 -5.64 -41.00
CA THR A 2 -23.78 -4.20 -40.67
C THR A 2 -22.49 -3.93 -39.87
N ASP A 3 -21.43 -3.61 -40.60
CA ASP A 3 -20.29 -2.85 -40.07
C ASP A 3 -20.69 -1.38 -40.06
N GLN A 4 -20.45 -0.71 -38.94
CA GLN A 4 -20.53 0.75 -38.85
C GLN A 4 -19.27 1.24 -38.13
N GLU A 5 -18.27 1.61 -38.94
CA GLU A 5 -17.07 2.35 -38.52
C GLU A 5 -17.47 3.74 -37.96
N PRO A 6 -16.80 4.23 -36.90
CA PRO A 6 -16.95 5.60 -36.45
C PRO A 6 -16.01 6.57 -37.17
N LEU A 7 -16.61 7.70 -37.52
CA LEU A 7 -16.12 8.91 -38.17
C LEU A 7 -14.78 9.46 -37.67
N LEU A 8 -13.90 9.79 -38.62
CA LEU A 8 -12.77 10.71 -38.44
C LEU A 8 -13.26 12.17 -38.23
N PRO A 9 -12.61 13.00 -37.40
CA PRO A 9 -12.96 14.42 -37.28
C PRO A 9 -12.50 15.20 -38.51
N GLN A 10 -13.42 16.01 -39.05
CA GLN A 10 -13.21 16.89 -40.20
C GLN A 10 -12.26 18.05 -39.87
N VAL A 11 -11.43 18.37 -40.86
CA VAL A 11 -10.58 19.56 -40.93
C VAL A 11 -11.49 20.79 -41.09
N VAL A 12 -11.38 21.75 -40.16
CA VAL A 12 -11.99 23.07 -40.30
C VAL A 12 -11.12 23.90 -41.25
N GLU A 13 -11.62 24.14 -42.47
CA GLU A 13 -11.16 25.23 -43.32
C GLU A 13 -11.81 26.54 -42.86
N GLU A 14 -11.01 27.49 -42.36
CA GLU A 14 -11.41 28.90 -42.32
C GLU A 14 -10.73 29.63 -43.48
N GLY A 15 -11.56 30.25 -44.33
CA GLY A 15 -11.16 30.94 -45.55
C GLY A 15 -10.61 32.35 -45.31
N GLU A 16 -9.68 32.75 -46.17
CA GLU A 16 -9.22 34.13 -46.33
C GLU A 16 -10.20 34.96 -47.16
N ALA A 17 -10.34 36.25 -46.80
CA ALA A 17 -10.40 37.33 -47.79
C ALA A 17 -10.00 38.72 -47.22
N ARG A 18 -8.88 39.21 -47.78
CA ARG A 18 -8.57 40.60 -48.21
C ARG A 18 -8.03 41.67 -47.23
N SER A 19 -6.74 42.01 -47.49
CA SER A 19 -6.27 43.25 -48.16
C SER A 19 -5.42 44.21 -47.32
N GLY A 20 -4.17 44.44 -47.76
CA GLY A 20 -3.37 45.61 -47.37
C GLY A 20 -1.87 45.52 -47.65
N SER A 21 -1.47 45.87 -48.88
CA SER A 21 -0.22 46.57 -49.30
C SER A 21 1.16 46.23 -48.70
N GLU A 22 2.11 45.87 -49.58
CA GLU A 22 3.58 45.84 -49.37
C GLU A 22 4.18 47.26 -49.13
N PRO A 23 5.43 47.36 -48.63
CA PRO A 23 6.57 47.40 -49.56
C PRO A 23 7.82 46.60 -49.15
N GLU A 24 8.65 46.43 -50.18
CA GLU A 24 9.86 45.63 -50.37
C GLU A 24 10.99 45.73 -49.33
N GLY A 25 11.81 44.67 -49.25
CA GLY A 25 13.22 44.79 -48.88
C GLY A 25 13.88 43.54 -48.29
N GLY A 26 14.75 42.89 -49.07
CA GLY A 26 15.83 42.04 -48.54
C GLY A 26 15.78 40.58 -48.98
N GLY A 27 16.53 40.26 -50.04
CA GLY A 27 16.70 38.89 -50.52
C GLY A 27 17.40 37.99 -49.50
N SER A 28 16.87 36.78 -49.36
CA SER A 28 17.66 35.56 -49.18
C SER A 28 16.84 34.38 -49.69
N ASP A 29 17.24 33.90 -50.87
CA ASP A 29 17.10 32.55 -51.41
C ASP A 29 16.06 31.63 -50.72
N ALA A 30 14.77 31.87 -50.99
CA ALA A 30 13.70 30.94 -50.63
C ALA A 30 13.47 30.00 -51.82
N THR A 31 14.36 29.00 -51.97
CA THR A 31 14.06 27.84 -52.81
C THR A 31 12.77 27.21 -52.29
N ALA A 32 11.71 27.26 -53.10
CA ALA A 32 10.41 26.71 -52.74
C ALA A 32 10.56 25.19 -52.51
N GLU A 33 10.65 24.77 -51.24
CA GLU A 33 10.78 23.36 -50.86
C GLU A 33 9.63 22.54 -51.49
N PRO A 34 9.92 21.41 -52.15
CA PRO A 34 8.89 20.54 -52.73
C PRO A 34 7.86 20.14 -51.67
N SER A 35 6.57 20.10 -52.04
CA SER A 35 5.45 19.79 -51.13
C SER A 35 5.65 18.50 -50.32
N GLY A 36 6.33 17.50 -50.88
CA GLY A 36 6.69 16.26 -50.19
C GLY A 36 7.69 16.43 -49.03
N VAL A 37 8.62 17.41 -49.12
CA VAL A 37 9.60 17.71 -48.06
C VAL A 37 8.91 18.36 -46.87
N ARG A 38 7.98 19.30 -47.12
CA ARG A 38 7.15 19.93 -46.07
C ARG A 38 6.30 18.91 -45.32
N TYR A 39 5.65 17.99 -46.04
CA TYR A 39 4.84 16.92 -45.43
C TYR A 39 5.68 15.98 -44.55
N SER A 40 6.87 15.59 -45.04
CA SER A 40 7.80 14.72 -44.31
C SER A 40 8.32 15.39 -43.03
N ARG A 41 8.65 16.69 -43.10
CA ARG A 41 9.10 17.49 -41.95
C ARG A 41 7.99 17.66 -40.92
N ALA A 42 6.75 17.90 -41.37
CA ALA A 42 5.58 17.98 -40.50
C ALA A 42 5.31 16.65 -39.78
N GLN A 43 5.35 15.51 -40.49
CA GLN A 43 5.25 14.18 -39.86
C GLN A 43 6.37 13.91 -38.85
N GLN A 44 7.60 14.34 -39.14
CA GLN A 44 8.73 14.19 -38.20
C GLN A 44 8.53 15.01 -36.92
N VAL A 45 8.02 16.24 -37.03
CA VAL A 45 7.74 17.10 -35.87
C VAL A 45 6.60 16.53 -35.03
N ILE A 46 5.52 16.05 -35.66
CA ILE A 46 4.42 15.36 -34.97
C ILE A 46 4.94 14.13 -34.24
N ARG A 47 5.76 13.30 -34.89
CA ARG A 47 6.34 12.09 -34.28
C ARG A 47 7.28 12.42 -33.12
N ARG A 48 8.09 13.48 -33.23
CA ARG A 48 8.93 13.94 -32.11
C ARG A 48 8.09 14.49 -30.96
N GLY A 49 7.01 15.22 -31.27
CA GLY A 49 6.07 15.73 -30.28
C GLY A 49 5.38 14.61 -29.50
N THR A 50 4.93 13.56 -30.19
CA THR A 50 4.26 12.40 -29.53
C THR A 50 5.22 11.58 -28.67
N VAL A 51 6.47 11.37 -29.12
CA VAL A 51 7.50 10.68 -28.33
C VAL A 51 7.83 11.49 -27.07
N HIS A 52 8.05 12.80 -27.21
CA HIS A 52 8.34 13.65 -26.06
C HIS A 52 7.17 13.70 -25.07
N ALA A 53 5.93 13.79 -25.56
CA ALA A 53 4.73 13.74 -24.72
C ALA A 53 4.65 12.41 -23.94
N LYS A 54 4.98 11.28 -24.57
CA LYS A 54 5.01 9.96 -23.93
C LYS A 54 6.09 9.87 -22.84
N GLU A 55 7.28 10.42 -23.09
CA GLU A 55 8.37 10.45 -22.10
C GLU A 55 8.03 11.31 -20.88
N VAL A 56 7.40 12.47 -21.10
CA VAL A 56 6.96 13.36 -20.01
C VAL A 56 5.85 12.69 -19.21
N ALA A 57 4.89 12.03 -19.86
CA ALA A 57 3.84 11.27 -19.19
C ALA A 57 4.42 10.13 -18.34
N LYS A 58 5.40 9.38 -18.88
CA LYS A 58 6.09 8.30 -18.15
C LYS A 58 6.82 8.82 -16.90
N LYS A 59 7.59 9.90 -17.03
CA LYS A 59 8.28 10.53 -15.88
C LYS A 59 7.28 11.05 -14.83
N GLY A 60 6.15 11.60 -15.26
CA GLY A 60 5.08 12.04 -14.36
C GLY A 60 4.48 10.87 -13.57
N TYR A 61 4.23 9.75 -14.24
CA TYR A 61 3.70 8.52 -13.64
C TYR A 61 4.66 7.92 -12.60
N GLU A 62 5.94 7.76 -12.94
CA GLU A 62 6.97 7.23 -12.03
C GLU A 62 7.12 8.10 -10.77
N LYS A 63 7.06 9.42 -10.93
CA LYS A 63 7.09 10.37 -9.81
C LYS A 63 5.85 10.24 -8.92
N SER A 64 4.67 10.07 -9.51
CA SER A 64 3.43 9.83 -8.75
C SER A 64 3.50 8.51 -7.97
N ARG A 65 3.95 7.43 -8.62
CA ARG A 65 4.10 6.11 -8.00
C ARG A 65 5.06 6.13 -6.81
N SER A 66 6.25 6.70 -7.00
CA SER A 66 7.25 6.83 -5.93
C SER A 66 6.77 7.70 -4.76
N PHE A 67 5.99 8.74 -5.04
CA PHE A 67 5.33 9.55 -4.00
C PHE A 67 4.34 8.72 -3.18
N VAL A 68 3.50 7.90 -3.83
CA VAL A 68 2.54 7.02 -3.13
C VAL A 68 3.27 5.95 -2.32
N ILE A 69 4.36 5.36 -2.83
CA ILE A 69 5.21 4.42 -2.10
C ILE A 69 5.77 5.06 -0.83
N ASN A 70 6.35 6.25 -0.95
CA ASN A 70 6.93 6.96 0.18
C ASN A 70 5.87 7.41 1.20
N GLN A 71 4.66 7.74 0.75
CA GLN A 71 3.53 7.99 1.65
C GLN A 71 3.15 6.71 2.41
N TYR A 72 3.02 5.60 1.70
CA TYR A 72 2.65 4.32 2.28
C TYR A 72 3.65 3.85 3.35
N THR A 73 4.96 3.95 3.08
CA THR A 73 5.98 3.53 4.06
C THR A 73 5.90 4.35 5.34
N LYS A 74 5.70 5.68 5.23
CA LYS A 74 5.47 6.55 6.38
C LYS A 74 4.19 6.17 7.13
N PHE A 75 3.07 6.00 6.41
CA PHE A 75 1.78 5.63 6.99
C PHE A 75 1.75 4.23 7.59
N LYS A 76 2.62 3.31 7.17
CA LYS A 76 2.73 1.96 7.75
C LYS A 76 3.31 2.00 9.17
N GLU A 77 4.13 3.00 9.48
CA GLU A 77 4.69 3.21 10.81
C GLU A 77 3.73 3.95 11.76
N ASP A 78 2.82 4.75 11.20
CA ASP A 78 1.83 5.55 11.95
C ASP A 78 0.85 4.76 12.84
N PRO A 79 0.27 3.60 12.44
CA PRO A 79 -0.66 2.85 13.29
C PRO A 79 -0.04 2.33 14.59
N LYS A 80 1.30 2.27 14.67
CA LYS A 80 2.04 1.96 15.91
C LYS A 80 2.31 3.19 16.78
N ARG A 81 2.38 4.39 16.18
CA ARG A 81 2.78 5.62 16.87
C ARG A 81 1.58 6.42 17.38
N GLY A 82 0.50 6.49 16.61
CA GLY A 82 -0.73 7.20 16.99
C GLY A 82 -0.49 8.66 17.43
N PRO A 83 -1.49 9.29 18.06
CA PRO A 83 -1.39 10.64 18.62
C PRO A 83 -0.43 10.67 19.80
N ARG A 84 0.50 11.61 19.78
CA ARG A 84 1.30 11.89 20.99
C ARG A 84 0.45 12.52 22.10
N PHE A 85 -0.54 13.35 21.80
CA PHE A 85 -1.36 13.98 22.84
C PHE A 85 -2.23 12.98 23.61
N LEU A 86 -2.86 12.00 22.93
CA LEU A 86 -3.64 10.95 23.61
C LEU A 86 -2.75 10.07 24.51
N THR A 87 -1.49 9.88 24.12
CA THR A 87 -0.48 9.18 24.95
C THR A 87 -0.25 9.92 26.26
N TRP A 88 -0.07 11.24 26.21
CA TRP A 88 0.13 12.03 27.43
C TRP A 88 -1.11 12.05 28.33
N ILE A 89 -2.30 12.11 27.73
CA ILE A 89 -3.58 12.06 28.46
C ILE A 89 -3.76 10.68 29.12
N SER A 90 -3.48 9.58 28.43
CA SER A 90 -3.61 8.23 29.00
C SER A 90 -2.60 8.00 30.13
N VAL A 91 -1.36 8.46 29.99
CA VAL A 91 -0.34 8.39 31.04
C VAL A 91 -0.76 9.20 32.26
N ALA A 92 -1.21 10.45 32.08
CA ALA A 92 -1.68 11.28 33.17
C ALA A 92 -2.88 10.64 33.90
N ALA A 93 -3.85 10.09 33.16
CA ALA A 93 -4.98 9.39 33.74
C ALA A 93 -4.55 8.16 34.55
N CYS A 94 -3.62 7.34 34.04
CA CYS A 94 -3.12 6.16 34.75
C CYS A 94 -2.35 6.54 36.04
N ILE A 95 -1.53 7.60 36.01
CA ILE A 95 -0.80 8.07 37.19
C ILE A 95 -1.75 8.53 38.29
N ILE A 96 -2.88 9.14 37.94
CA ILE A 96 -3.91 9.57 38.90
C ILE A 96 -4.74 8.37 39.39
N LEU A 97 -5.08 7.42 38.52
CA LEU A 97 -5.91 6.27 38.87
C LEU A 97 -5.22 5.28 39.81
N ILE A 98 -3.93 4.98 39.60
CA ILE A 98 -3.24 3.93 40.36
C ILE A 98 -3.28 4.18 41.89
N PRO A 99 -2.95 5.39 42.41
CA PRO A 99 -3.08 5.67 43.84
C PRO A 99 -4.53 5.63 44.34
N GLY A 100 -5.48 6.11 43.52
CA GLY A 100 -6.91 6.10 43.86
C GLY A 100 -7.44 4.67 44.01
N LEU A 101 -7.13 3.79 43.04
CA LEU A 101 -7.51 2.38 43.06
C LEU A 101 -6.87 1.64 44.24
N PHE A 102 -5.60 1.95 44.57
CA PHE A 102 -4.96 1.34 45.73
C PHE A 102 -5.65 1.74 47.04
N PHE A 103 -6.00 3.03 47.19
CA PHE A 103 -6.75 3.51 48.35
C PHE A 103 -8.15 2.89 48.44
N ASP A 104 -8.85 2.78 47.31
CA ASP A 104 -10.17 2.14 47.23
C ASP A 104 -10.09 0.65 47.61
N VAL A 105 -9.09 -0.10 47.13
CA VAL A 105 -8.87 -1.50 47.52
C VAL A 105 -8.69 -1.63 49.04
N VAL A 106 -7.91 -0.75 49.68
CA VAL A 106 -7.69 -0.80 51.13
C VAL A 106 -8.96 -0.44 51.90
N THR A 107 -9.70 0.57 51.45
CA THR A 107 -10.92 1.02 52.12
C THR A 107 -12.10 0.07 51.93
N LEU A 108 -12.31 -0.46 50.72
CA LEU A 108 -13.37 -1.44 50.43
C LEU A 108 -13.08 -2.84 50.97
N ALA A 109 -11.80 -3.21 51.14
CA ALA A 109 -11.47 -4.46 51.82
C ALA A 109 -12.00 -4.50 53.27
N LEU A 110 -12.19 -3.33 53.90
CA LEU A 110 -12.79 -3.20 55.22
C LEU A 110 -14.33 -3.21 55.20
N THR A 111 -14.96 -2.91 54.05
CA THR A 111 -16.42 -2.84 53.90
C THR A 111 -17.07 -4.11 53.35
N LEU A 112 -16.28 -5.19 53.13
CA LEU A 112 -16.75 -6.53 52.74
C LEU A 112 -17.49 -6.60 51.38
N SER A 113 -17.14 -5.76 50.40
CA SER A 113 -17.61 -5.86 49.01
C SER A 113 -16.58 -6.52 48.08
N PRO A 114 -16.51 -7.87 48.00
CA PRO A 114 -15.44 -8.58 47.29
C PRO A 114 -15.44 -8.32 45.78
N MET A 115 -16.60 -8.05 45.17
CA MET A 115 -16.71 -7.78 43.73
C MET A 115 -16.08 -6.45 43.33
N ASP A 116 -16.26 -5.42 44.15
CA ASP A 116 -15.74 -4.08 43.89
C ASP A 116 -14.23 -4.04 44.12
N VAL A 117 -13.74 -4.70 45.18
CA VAL A 117 -12.30 -4.90 45.42
C VAL A 117 -11.64 -5.63 44.25
N LEU A 118 -12.28 -6.68 43.73
CA LEU A 118 -11.77 -7.43 42.59
C LEU A 118 -11.71 -6.55 41.32
N ALA A 119 -12.74 -5.75 41.06
CA ALA A 119 -12.77 -4.81 39.94
C ALA A 119 -11.62 -3.78 40.05
N ASP A 120 -11.36 -3.24 41.24
CA ASP A 120 -10.29 -2.28 41.46
C ASP A 120 -8.89 -2.90 41.31
N ILE A 121 -8.70 -4.16 41.72
CA ILE A 121 -7.47 -4.92 41.45
C ILE A 121 -7.24 -5.07 39.95
N TYR A 122 -8.26 -5.49 39.19
CA TYR A 122 -8.15 -5.62 37.73
C TYR A 122 -7.91 -4.27 37.05
N ALA A 123 -8.56 -3.20 37.52
CA ALA A 123 -8.33 -1.85 37.03
C ALA A 123 -6.88 -1.40 37.28
N ALA A 124 -6.31 -1.68 38.46
CA ALA A 124 -4.93 -1.32 38.80
C ALA A 124 -3.91 -2.08 37.93
N LEU A 125 -4.14 -3.38 37.70
CA LEU A 125 -3.34 -4.19 36.78
C LEU A 125 -3.44 -3.65 35.34
N GLY A 126 -4.64 -3.29 34.90
CA GLY A 126 -4.89 -2.69 33.59
C GLY A 126 -4.18 -1.34 33.41
N CYS A 127 -4.24 -0.44 34.40
CA CYS A 127 -3.52 0.83 34.39
C CYS A 127 -2.00 0.63 34.34
N THR A 128 -1.47 -0.35 35.08
CA THR A 128 -0.04 -0.69 35.05
C THR A 128 0.40 -1.18 33.67
N LEU A 129 -0.41 -2.06 33.05
CA LEU A 129 -0.19 -2.55 31.70
C LEU A 129 -0.25 -1.42 30.66
N LEU A 130 -1.24 -0.52 30.76
CA LEU A 130 -1.31 0.67 29.91
C LEU A 130 -0.08 1.56 30.07
N LEU A 131 0.34 1.86 31.30
CA LEU A 131 1.53 2.68 31.55
C LEU A 131 2.79 2.05 30.97
N SER A 132 2.94 0.72 31.08
CA SER A 132 4.04 -0.03 30.45
C SER A 132 4.01 0.05 28.92
N ALA A 133 2.82 -0.01 28.33
CA ALA A 133 2.62 0.10 26.88
C ALA A 133 2.93 1.51 26.37
N GLU A 134 2.60 2.53 27.14
CA GLU A 134 2.91 3.93 26.82
C GLU A 134 4.40 4.24 26.98
N PHE A 135 5.03 3.71 28.02
CA PHE A 135 6.47 3.84 28.22
C PHE A 135 7.26 3.21 27.06
N ALA A 136 6.82 2.05 26.56
CA ALA A 136 7.43 1.39 25.42
C ALA A 136 7.30 2.17 24.09
N ARG A 137 6.37 3.13 23.99
CA ARG A 137 6.30 4.08 22.86
C ARG A 137 7.30 5.22 22.98
N VAL A 138 7.40 5.79 24.18
CA VAL A 138 8.19 7.01 24.43
C VAL A 138 9.68 6.69 24.52
N SER A 139 10.04 5.58 25.14
CA SER A 139 11.43 5.16 25.32
C SER A 139 11.73 3.88 24.55
N ALA A 140 12.65 3.97 23.58
CA ALA A 140 13.30 2.80 22.99
C ALA A 140 14.46 2.28 23.85
N ARG A 141 14.78 2.98 24.96
CA ARG A 141 15.82 2.56 25.91
C ARG A 141 15.14 1.70 26.98
N PHE A 142 15.66 0.48 27.16
CA PHE A 142 15.15 -0.67 27.91
C PHE A 142 14.28 -1.66 27.11
N GLY A 143 14.61 -2.94 27.25
CA GLY A 143 14.03 -4.11 26.55
C GLY A 143 12.52 -4.37 26.76
N VAL A 144 11.79 -3.41 27.33
CA VAL A 144 10.33 -3.44 27.53
C VAL A 144 9.60 -3.60 26.19
N ARG A 145 10.07 -2.92 25.12
CA ARG A 145 9.51 -3.09 23.78
C ARG A 145 9.64 -4.53 23.26
N SER A 146 10.75 -5.20 23.56
CA SER A 146 10.98 -6.59 23.15
C SER A 146 10.11 -7.57 23.94
N MET A 147 9.91 -7.34 25.25
CA MET A 147 9.02 -8.20 26.05
C MET A 147 7.55 -8.03 25.67
N ILE A 148 7.08 -6.81 25.43
CA ILE A 148 5.69 -6.57 25.00
C ILE A 148 5.43 -7.21 23.63
N HIS A 149 6.39 -7.14 22.71
CA HIS A 149 6.26 -7.79 21.40
C HIS A 149 6.12 -9.31 21.52
N PHE A 150 6.75 -9.95 22.51
CA PHE A 150 6.67 -11.39 22.72
C PHE A 150 5.34 -11.83 23.35
N TYR A 151 4.84 -11.07 24.33
CA TYR A 151 3.65 -11.48 25.09
C TYR A 151 2.33 -10.88 24.59
N ILE A 152 2.32 -9.64 24.09
CA ILE A 152 1.08 -8.92 23.73
C ILE A 152 1.26 -8.03 22.49
N GLN A 153 1.38 -8.68 21.32
CA GLN A 153 1.49 -8.00 20.03
C GLN A 153 0.30 -7.06 19.74
N PHE A 154 -0.90 -7.40 20.23
CA PHE A 154 -2.11 -6.60 20.06
C PHE A 154 -2.00 -5.18 20.65
N ILE A 155 -1.26 -5.01 21.75
CA ILE A 155 -1.08 -3.72 22.43
C ILE A 155 -0.16 -2.78 21.64
N GLU A 156 0.63 -3.25 20.67
CA GLU A 156 1.40 -2.33 19.83
C GLU A 156 0.52 -1.48 18.92
N PHE A 157 -0.66 -1.99 18.56
CA PHE A 157 -1.59 -1.29 17.69
C PHE A 157 -2.38 -0.24 18.48
N THR A 158 -2.51 0.96 17.90
CA THR A 158 -3.27 2.07 18.52
C THR A 158 -4.72 1.66 18.83
N ALA A 159 -5.37 0.91 17.93
CA ALA A 159 -6.71 0.39 18.18
C ALA A 159 -6.75 -0.62 19.34
N GLY A 160 -5.76 -1.51 19.43
CA GLY A 160 -5.72 -2.51 20.49
C GLY A 160 -5.54 -1.90 21.87
N ARG A 161 -4.69 -0.88 21.99
CA ARG A 161 -4.59 -0.06 23.22
C ARG A 161 -5.90 0.62 23.56
N GLY A 162 -6.58 1.18 22.55
CA GLY A 162 -7.86 1.84 22.75
C GLY A 162 -8.91 0.90 23.35
N VAL A 163 -8.95 -0.36 22.91
CA VAL A 163 -9.82 -1.40 23.50
C VAL A 163 -9.48 -1.65 24.97
N VAL A 164 -8.19 -1.78 25.30
CA VAL A 164 -7.75 -1.97 26.70
C VAL A 164 -8.10 -0.74 27.56
N GLN A 165 -7.94 0.48 27.04
CA GLN A 165 -8.32 1.71 27.72
C GLN A 165 -9.83 1.77 28.00
N MET A 166 -10.67 1.36 27.05
CA MET A 166 -12.11 1.30 27.26
C MET A 166 -12.50 0.23 28.31
N PHE A 167 -11.83 -0.92 28.30
CA PHE A 167 -12.06 -1.97 29.29
C PHE A 167 -11.71 -1.50 30.71
N VAL A 168 -10.54 -0.89 30.89
CA VAL A 168 -10.13 -0.33 32.20
C VAL A 168 -11.08 0.80 32.61
N ALA A 169 -11.46 1.67 31.67
CA ALA A 169 -12.41 2.74 31.95
C ALA A 169 -13.80 2.21 32.37
N SER A 170 -14.26 1.09 31.81
CA SER A 170 -15.54 0.49 32.23
C SER A 170 -15.54 -0.02 33.67
N LEU A 171 -14.37 -0.38 34.21
CA LEU A 171 -14.21 -0.77 35.61
C LEU A 171 -14.14 0.46 36.54
N CYS A 172 -13.57 1.57 36.06
CA CYS A 172 -13.43 2.81 36.83
C CYS A 172 -14.68 3.69 36.82
N VAL A 173 -15.47 3.67 35.74
CA VAL A 173 -16.65 4.52 35.55
C VAL A 173 -17.89 3.73 35.98
N SER A 174 -18.17 3.73 37.28
CA SER A 174 -19.39 3.16 37.85
C SER A 174 -20.32 4.26 38.34
N VAL A 175 -21.64 4.05 38.21
CA VAL A 175 -22.68 5.01 38.69
C VAL A 175 -22.59 5.23 40.20
N LYS A 176 -22.08 4.24 40.95
CA LYS A 176 -21.86 4.32 42.41
C LYS A 176 -20.69 5.25 42.77
N ASP A 177 -19.73 5.40 41.86
CA ASP A 177 -18.50 6.16 42.07
C ASP A 177 -18.61 7.63 41.64
N LEU A 178 -19.83 8.13 41.38
CA LEU A 178 -20.06 9.51 40.93
C LEU A 178 -19.53 10.55 41.93
N LEU A 179 -19.46 10.21 43.22
CA LEU A 179 -18.87 11.05 44.27
C LEU A 179 -17.34 10.89 44.38
N ASN A 180 -16.78 9.79 43.88
CA ASN A 180 -15.34 9.55 43.82
C ASN A 180 -14.74 10.23 42.59
N LEU A 181 -14.69 11.57 42.65
CA LEU A 181 -14.23 12.44 41.57
C LEU A 181 -12.82 12.07 41.07
N PHE A 182 -11.95 11.59 41.97
CA PHE A 182 -10.59 11.15 41.68
C PHE A 182 -10.51 9.88 40.83
N LYS A 183 -11.55 9.03 40.83
CA LYS A 183 -11.65 7.82 39.99
C LYS A 183 -12.47 8.08 38.73
N PHE A 184 -13.57 8.81 38.89
CA PHE A 184 -14.52 9.07 37.80
C PHE A 184 -13.94 9.96 36.69
N ILE A 185 -13.30 11.09 37.02
CA ILE A 185 -12.75 12.01 36.00
C ILE A 185 -11.66 11.34 35.16
N PRO A 186 -10.61 10.73 35.76
CA PRO A 186 -9.58 10.07 34.98
C PRO A 186 -10.10 8.85 34.22
N GLY A 187 -11.07 8.11 34.77
CA GLY A 187 -11.74 7.00 34.09
C GLY A 187 -12.48 7.45 32.83
N LEU A 188 -13.22 8.56 32.90
CA LEU A 188 -13.92 9.15 31.74
C LEU A 188 -12.94 9.68 30.69
N ALA A 189 -11.85 10.33 31.11
CA ALA A 189 -10.79 10.78 30.21
C ALA A 189 -10.12 9.59 29.50
N LEU A 190 -9.91 8.48 30.21
CA LEU A 190 -9.36 7.24 29.65
C LEU A 190 -10.34 6.59 28.65
N LEU A 191 -11.65 6.62 28.93
CA LEU A 191 -12.68 6.15 28.00
C LEU A 191 -12.63 6.94 26.68
N LEU A 192 -12.63 8.28 26.75
CA LEU A 192 -12.57 9.14 25.58
C LEU A 192 -11.29 8.91 24.78
N CYS A 193 -10.15 8.79 25.47
CA CYS A 193 -8.87 8.45 24.88
C CYS A 193 -8.92 7.09 24.16
N GLY A 194 -9.54 6.09 24.78
CA GLY A 194 -9.75 4.76 24.22
C GLY A 194 -10.55 4.79 22.91
N VAL A 195 -11.69 5.47 22.91
CA VAL A 195 -12.54 5.63 21.72
C VAL A 195 -11.77 6.32 20.59
N LEU A 196 -11.08 7.42 20.88
CA LEU A 196 -10.31 8.16 19.88
C LEU A 196 -9.14 7.32 19.31
N ASN A 197 -8.49 6.51 20.13
CA ASN A 197 -7.44 5.58 19.69
C ASN A 197 -7.98 4.47 18.79
N VAL A 198 -9.17 3.93 19.09
CA VAL A 198 -9.84 2.95 18.20
C VAL A 198 -10.22 3.58 16.87
N ILE A 199 -10.85 4.77 16.88
CA ILE A 199 -11.23 5.49 15.66
C ILE A 199 -10.01 5.77 14.80
N TRP A 200 -8.91 6.25 15.39
CA TRP A 200 -7.71 6.54 14.61
C TRP A 200 -7.02 5.27 14.11
N GLY A 201 -6.99 4.19 14.91
CA GLY A 201 -6.48 2.90 14.45
C GLY A 201 -7.27 2.35 13.25
N LEU A 202 -8.61 2.47 13.27
CA LEU A 202 -9.47 2.05 12.16
C LEU A 202 -9.29 2.95 10.93
N TYR A 203 -9.22 4.27 11.12
CA TYR A 203 -8.92 5.22 10.04
C TYR A 203 -7.58 4.90 9.36
N SER A 204 -6.55 4.63 10.15
CA SER A 204 -5.22 4.27 9.64
C SER A 204 -5.25 2.97 8.83
N ALA A 205 -5.97 1.95 9.32
CA ALA A 205 -6.13 0.69 8.60
C ALA A 205 -6.87 0.87 7.26
N CYS A 206 -8.00 1.59 7.26
CA CYS A 206 -8.74 1.87 6.03
C CYS A 206 -7.91 2.65 5.02
N LYS A 207 -7.22 3.71 5.46
CA LYS A 207 -6.35 4.51 4.60
C LYS A 207 -5.19 3.70 4.01
N LEU A 208 -4.61 2.79 4.80
CA LEU A 208 -3.55 1.90 4.35
C LEU A 208 -4.06 0.94 3.26
N ASN A 209 -5.26 0.38 3.44
CA ASN A 209 -5.89 -0.47 2.44
C ASN A 209 -6.16 0.28 1.13
N THR A 210 -6.61 1.53 1.20
CA THR A 210 -6.76 2.39 0.01
C THR A 210 -5.43 2.64 -0.69
N MET A 211 -4.36 2.91 0.05
CA MET A 211 -3.02 3.10 -0.54
C MET A 211 -2.49 1.81 -1.20
N MET A 212 -2.74 0.65 -0.59
CA MET A 212 -2.40 -0.65 -1.19
C MET A 212 -3.17 -0.91 -2.48
N ALA A 213 -4.46 -0.56 -2.53
CA ALA A 213 -5.27 -0.70 -3.74
C ALA A 213 -4.72 0.17 -4.88
N LYS A 214 -4.38 1.43 -4.61
CA LYS A 214 -3.75 2.33 -5.59
C LYS A 214 -2.39 1.83 -6.07
N MET A 215 -1.59 1.21 -5.19
CA MET A 215 -0.32 0.61 -5.59
C MET A 215 -0.50 -0.60 -6.50
N ARG A 216 -1.50 -1.44 -6.22
CA ARG A 216 -1.83 -2.60 -7.07
C ARG A 216 -2.29 -2.17 -8.46
N GLU A 217 -3.02 -1.07 -8.54
CA GLU A 217 -3.42 -0.43 -9.80
C GLU A 217 -2.21 0.03 -10.61
N TYR A 218 -1.24 0.72 -9.98
CA TYR A 218 0.00 1.10 -10.66
C TYR A 218 0.79 -0.11 -11.19
N ASP A 219 0.89 -1.19 -10.41
CA ASP A 219 1.61 -2.39 -10.85
C ASP A 219 0.92 -3.08 -12.04
N GLY A 220 -0.42 -3.08 -12.05
CA GLY A 220 -1.22 -3.59 -13.16
C GLY A 220 -1.10 -2.75 -14.44
N ASP A 221 -1.17 -1.42 -14.33
CA ASP A 221 -1.05 -0.50 -15.46
C ASP A 221 0.35 -0.51 -16.09
N GLU A 222 1.40 -0.60 -15.26
CA GLU A 222 2.78 -0.71 -15.77
C GLU A 222 2.96 -1.99 -16.60
N PHE A 223 2.34 -3.09 -16.16
CA PHE A 223 2.34 -4.33 -16.92
C PHE A 223 1.53 -4.19 -18.22
N GLN A 224 0.37 -3.53 -18.19
CA GLN A 224 -0.46 -3.33 -19.39
C GLN A 224 0.16 -2.37 -20.41
N SER A 225 0.84 -1.32 -19.97
CA SER A 225 1.39 -0.24 -20.80
C SER A 225 2.54 -0.67 -21.73
N LYS A 226 3.24 -1.76 -21.41
CA LYS A 226 4.31 -2.30 -22.28
C LYS A 226 3.74 -2.78 -23.61
N THR A 227 4.41 -2.43 -24.71
CA THR A 227 4.00 -2.87 -26.05
C THR A 227 4.08 -4.40 -26.15
N MET A 228 3.27 -5.02 -27.03
CA MET A 228 3.31 -6.47 -27.22
C MET A 228 4.72 -6.97 -27.57
N ALA A 229 5.48 -6.21 -28.37
CA ALA A 229 6.87 -6.52 -28.70
C ALA A 229 7.79 -6.50 -27.46
N GLU A 230 7.66 -5.51 -26.57
CA GLU A 230 8.41 -5.48 -25.30
C GLU A 230 7.97 -6.58 -24.34
N LYS A 231 6.68 -6.96 -24.35
CA LYS A 231 6.17 -8.09 -23.57
C LYS A 231 6.77 -9.42 -24.05
N LEU A 232 6.85 -9.62 -25.37
CA LEU A 232 7.47 -10.80 -25.98
C LEU A 232 8.99 -10.83 -25.73
N ASP A 233 9.70 -9.70 -25.88
CA ASP A 233 11.14 -9.63 -25.57
C ASP A 233 11.44 -9.92 -24.09
N LEU A 234 10.58 -9.46 -23.16
CA LEU A 234 10.71 -9.79 -21.74
C LEU A 234 10.44 -11.27 -21.45
N LEU A 235 9.53 -11.88 -22.22
CA LEU A 235 9.17 -13.29 -22.09
C LEU A 235 10.31 -14.17 -22.61
N ASP A 236 10.87 -13.81 -23.75
CA ASP A 236 12.03 -14.46 -24.36
C ASP A 236 13.23 -14.46 -23.42
N ARG A 237 13.58 -13.30 -22.86
CA ARG A 237 14.68 -13.19 -21.90
C ARG A 237 14.45 -14.01 -20.65
N LYS A 238 13.21 -14.12 -20.17
CA LYS A 238 12.88 -14.93 -19.00
C LYS A 238 12.98 -16.43 -19.31
N PHE A 239 12.53 -16.84 -20.48
CA PHE A 239 12.67 -18.21 -20.94
C PHE A 239 14.14 -18.61 -21.06
N GLU A 240 14.97 -17.74 -21.65
CA GLU A 240 16.42 -17.95 -21.76
C GLU A 240 17.11 -18.01 -20.38
N LEU A 241 16.69 -17.17 -19.43
CA LEU A 241 17.25 -17.20 -18.07
C LEU A 241 16.94 -18.52 -17.34
N LEU A 242 15.76 -19.09 -17.56
CA LEU A 242 15.37 -20.36 -16.96
C LEU A 242 16.00 -21.56 -17.69
N ASN A 243 16.14 -21.48 -19.02
CA ASN A 243 16.75 -22.55 -19.80
C ASN A 243 18.28 -22.52 -19.73
N LYS A 244 18.84 -23.06 -18.64
CA LYS A 244 20.29 -23.15 -18.45
C LYS A 244 20.98 -24.07 -19.45
N ARG A 245 20.27 -25.06 -19.98
CA ARG A 245 20.81 -26.02 -20.96
C ARG A 245 20.88 -25.44 -22.37
N GLY A 246 20.10 -24.39 -22.66
CA GLY A 246 20.10 -23.69 -23.95
C GLY A 246 19.56 -24.54 -25.11
N ASP A 247 18.79 -25.58 -24.84
CA ASP A 247 18.24 -26.51 -25.82
C ASP A 247 16.83 -26.13 -26.32
N GLY A 248 16.29 -24.99 -25.87
CA GLY A 248 14.95 -24.54 -26.21
C GLY A 248 13.81 -25.21 -25.44
N LEU A 249 14.10 -26.08 -24.46
CA LEU A 249 13.13 -26.82 -23.66
C LEU A 249 13.39 -26.61 -22.17
N LEU A 250 12.35 -26.38 -21.37
CA LEU A 250 12.46 -26.30 -19.92
C LEU A 250 12.16 -27.67 -19.30
N THR A 251 13.08 -28.19 -18.49
CA THR A 251 12.83 -29.36 -17.65
C THR A 251 12.36 -28.95 -16.25
N ILE A 252 11.80 -29.89 -15.49
CA ILE A 252 11.42 -29.66 -14.09
C ILE A 252 12.63 -29.25 -13.22
N ASP A 253 13.81 -29.75 -13.57
CA ASP A 253 15.07 -29.40 -12.89
C ASP A 253 15.50 -27.96 -13.20
N ASP A 254 15.36 -27.51 -14.45
CA ASP A 254 15.63 -26.12 -14.85
C ASP A 254 14.68 -25.15 -14.14
N LEU A 255 13.38 -25.50 -14.07
CA LEU A 255 12.38 -24.70 -13.36
C LEU A 255 12.68 -24.62 -11.85
N ARG A 256 13.07 -25.74 -11.23
CA ARG A 256 13.48 -25.81 -9.83
C ARG A 256 14.67 -24.90 -9.54
N GLU A 257 15.67 -24.92 -10.42
CA GLU A 257 16.88 -24.14 -10.25
C GLU A 257 16.63 -22.64 -10.46
N GLY A 258 15.81 -22.29 -11.46
CA GLY A 258 15.37 -20.92 -11.68
C GLY A 258 14.58 -20.34 -10.50
N ILE A 259 13.66 -21.11 -9.91
CA ILE A 259 12.89 -20.71 -8.71
C ILE A 259 13.83 -20.47 -7.52
N LYS A 260 14.87 -21.31 -7.38
CA LYS A 260 15.89 -21.19 -6.32
C LYS A 260 16.75 -19.93 -6.50
N GLU A 261 17.14 -19.59 -7.74
CA GLU A 261 17.86 -18.35 -8.06
C GLU A 261 17.00 -17.10 -7.84
N MET A 262 15.69 -17.20 -8.09
CA MET A 262 14.73 -16.14 -7.78
C MET A 262 14.40 -16.03 -6.28
N ASN A 263 15.05 -16.84 -5.43
CA ASN A 263 14.92 -16.83 -3.98
C ASN A 263 13.47 -17.10 -3.49
N LEU A 264 12.68 -17.80 -4.31
CA LEU A 264 11.32 -18.24 -4.01
C LEU A 264 11.40 -19.63 -3.37
N MET A 265 10.89 -19.78 -2.14
CA MET A 265 10.80 -21.08 -1.48
C MET A 265 9.48 -21.74 -1.83
N ILE A 266 9.51 -22.63 -2.83
CA ILE A 266 8.37 -23.41 -3.31
C ILE A 266 8.60 -24.88 -2.95
N ASN A 267 7.56 -25.57 -2.47
CA ASN A 267 7.66 -26.98 -2.09
C ASN A 267 7.68 -27.88 -3.34
N GLU A 268 8.22 -29.10 -3.24
CA GLU A 268 8.40 -30.01 -4.40
C GLU A 268 7.05 -30.41 -5.05
N ILE A 269 6.00 -30.46 -4.24
CA ILE A 269 4.61 -30.72 -4.68
C ILE A 269 4.06 -29.53 -5.48
N GLU A 270 4.32 -28.31 -5.03
CA GLU A 270 3.90 -27.09 -5.73
C GLU A 270 4.69 -26.89 -7.03
N LEU A 271 5.99 -27.21 -7.01
CA LEU A 271 6.83 -27.18 -8.21
C LEU A 271 6.27 -28.12 -9.29
N LYS A 272 5.91 -29.35 -8.91
CA LYS A 272 5.32 -30.32 -9.84
C LYS A 272 3.95 -29.86 -10.35
N SER A 273 3.12 -29.28 -9.49
CA SER A 273 1.83 -28.70 -9.90
C SER A 273 2.00 -27.52 -10.86
N ILE A 274 3.03 -26.70 -10.71
CA ILE A 274 3.33 -25.60 -11.63
C ILE A 274 3.83 -26.18 -12.95
N PHE A 275 4.74 -27.15 -12.90
CA PHE A 275 5.26 -27.83 -14.09
C PHE A 275 4.12 -28.47 -14.90
N ASP A 276 3.23 -29.23 -14.26
CA ASP A 276 2.06 -29.85 -14.91
C ASP A 276 1.08 -28.81 -15.48
N ALA A 277 1.09 -27.57 -14.97
CA ALA A 277 0.27 -26.48 -15.51
C ALA A 277 0.91 -25.77 -16.71
N LEU A 278 2.24 -25.86 -16.84
CA LEU A 278 3.01 -25.34 -17.98
C LEU A 278 3.08 -26.39 -19.11
N ASP A 279 3.32 -27.66 -18.78
CA ASP A 279 3.42 -28.81 -19.68
C ASP A 279 2.02 -29.27 -20.12
N LYS A 280 1.55 -28.70 -21.25
CA LYS A 280 0.18 -28.86 -21.73
C LYS A 280 -0.03 -30.16 -22.52
N ASP A 281 1.01 -30.63 -23.17
CA ASP A 281 1.05 -31.88 -23.95
C ASP A 281 1.52 -33.09 -23.13
N HIS A 282 1.94 -32.86 -21.88
CA HIS A 282 2.35 -33.87 -20.90
C HIS A 282 3.53 -34.72 -21.41
N ASP A 283 4.44 -34.09 -22.13
CA ASP A 283 5.63 -34.75 -22.68
C ASP A 283 6.83 -34.71 -21.70
N GLY A 284 6.65 -34.07 -20.53
CA GLY A 284 7.68 -33.91 -19.51
C GLY A 284 8.68 -32.79 -19.80
N LEU A 285 8.39 -31.95 -20.80
CA LEU A 285 9.20 -30.82 -21.24
C LEU A 285 8.27 -29.60 -21.42
N VAL A 286 8.78 -28.41 -21.17
CA VAL A 286 8.03 -27.18 -21.44
C VAL A 286 8.64 -26.49 -22.63
N SER A 287 7.93 -26.48 -23.75
CA SER A 287 8.34 -25.74 -24.94
C SER A 287 8.19 -24.23 -24.72
N LYS A 288 8.86 -23.44 -25.56
CA LYS A 288 8.71 -21.99 -25.55
C LYS A 288 7.25 -21.58 -25.79
N GLU A 289 6.56 -22.27 -26.69
CA GLU A 289 5.17 -21.99 -27.07
C GLU A 289 4.20 -22.27 -25.93
N ASP A 290 4.45 -23.32 -25.14
CA ASP A 290 3.68 -23.63 -23.94
C ASP A 290 3.91 -22.59 -22.85
N PHE A 291 5.17 -22.18 -22.66
CA PHE A 291 5.51 -21.10 -21.74
C PHE A 291 4.87 -19.76 -22.14
N GLU A 292 4.87 -19.43 -23.44
CA GLU A 292 4.24 -18.21 -23.97
C GLU A 292 2.72 -18.24 -23.79
N THR A 293 2.10 -19.37 -24.12
CA THR A 293 0.65 -19.57 -23.99
C THR A 293 0.21 -19.48 -22.53
N TRP A 294 0.94 -20.14 -21.63
CA TRP A 294 0.71 -20.06 -20.20
C TRP A 294 0.86 -18.63 -19.69
N TRP A 295 1.92 -17.93 -20.08
CA TRP A 295 2.18 -16.55 -19.66
C TRP A 295 1.10 -15.57 -20.15
N LEU A 296 0.66 -15.71 -21.40
CA LEU A 296 -0.41 -14.88 -21.96
C LEU A 296 -1.77 -15.15 -21.31
N ARG A 297 -2.04 -16.39 -20.90
CA ARG A 297 -3.28 -16.76 -20.21
C ARG A 297 -3.34 -16.26 -18.76
N GLU A 298 -2.23 -16.36 -18.02
CA GLU A 298 -2.21 -16.04 -16.59
C GLU A 298 -1.85 -14.57 -16.31
N LYS A 299 -1.11 -13.93 -17.23
CA LYS A 299 -0.57 -12.57 -17.07
C LYS A 299 -0.87 -11.65 -18.25
N GLY A 300 -1.30 -12.13 -19.42
CA GLY A 300 -1.50 -11.31 -20.61
C GLY A 300 -2.70 -10.35 -20.55
N PRO A 301 -2.84 -9.42 -21.52
CA PRO A 301 -4.04 -8.60 -21.64
C PRO A 301 -5.27 -9.50 -21.80
N THR A 302 -6.20 -9.46 -20.84
CA THR A 302 -7.54 -10.00 -21.00
C THR A 302 -8.23 -9.18 -22.09
N PHE A 303 -8.31 -9.74 -23.29
CA PHE A 303 -9.17 -9.22 -24.35
C PHE A 303 -10.62 -9.64 -24.02
N LEU A 304 -11.32 -8.80 -23.27
CA LEU A 304 -12.79 -8.79 -23.18
C LEU A 304 -13.26 -7.33 -23.15
#